data_AF-A0A0J6BFJ5-F1
#
_entry.id   AF-A0A0J6BFJ5-F1
#
_cell.length_a   1.000
_cell.length_b   1.000
_cell.length_c   1.000
_cell.angle_alpha   90.00
_cell.angle_beta   90.00
_cell.angle_gamma   90.00
#
_symmetry.space_group_name_H-M   'P 1'
#
loop_
_entity.id
_entity.type
_entity.pdbx_description
1 polymer ?
#
loop_
_entity_poly.entity_id
_entity_poly.type
_entity_poly.pdbx_seq_one_letter_code
_entity_poly.pdbx_strand_id
1 'polypeptide(L)'
;MRTLDRTPAPRRALVITGALLTLCAGLAHAEESWGGRDPQRRDAMLRERAEAMSRLSSRQRQDYFAALRSIEQRESSARLDQLTQAERCLEKASGVPAVETCQRSLQDQNRQLRLQRMAELRDLQGRFGLPGWQPRQRRQGA
;
A
#
# COMPACT_ATOMS: atom_id res chain seq x y z
N MET A 1 -57.26 22.18 29.63
CA MET A 1 -56.70 22.15 31.00
C MET A 1 -55.71 20.99 31.08
N ARG A 2 -54.46 21.28 31.48
CA ARG A 2 -53.46 20.48 32.24
C ARG A 2 -53.19 19.01 31.82
N THR A 3 -51.97 18.47 31.75
CA THR A 3 -50.57 18.92 31.92
C THR A 3 -49.67 17.76 31.47
N LEU A 4 -48.44 18.10 31.08
CA LEU A 4 -47.29 17.24 30.78
C LEU A 4 -47.03 16.17 31.85
N ASP A 5 -46.49 15.02 31.43
CA ASP A 5 -45.31 14.49 32.11
C ASP A 5 -44.32 13.87 31.11
N ARG A 6 -43.05 14.10 31.41
CA ARG A 6 -41.86 13.90 30.57
C ARG A 6 -40.90 13.11 31.43
N THR A 7 -40.42 11.96 30.99
CA THR A 7 -39.04 11.52 31.25
C THR A 7 -38.64 10.31 30.40
N PRO A 8 -37.34 10.13 30.14
CA PRO A 8 -36.79 9.43 28.99
C PRO A 8 -36.15 8.09 29.34
N ALA A 9 -36.00 7.20 28.36
CA ALA A 9 -35.10 6.05 28.46
C ALA A 9 -34.64 5.64 27.04
N PRO A 10 -33.50 4.95 26.89
CA PRO A 10 -32.19 5.57 26.93
C PRO A 10 -31.46 5.48 25.59
N ARG A 11 -30.66 6.52 25.32
CA ARG A 11 -29.54 6.50 24.37
C ARG A 11 -28.59 5.34 24.75
N ARG A 12 -28.53 4.30 23.92
CA ARG A 12 -27.36 3.44 23.74
C ARG A 12 -26.93 3.64 22.29
N ALA A 13 -26.01 4.57 22.06
CA ALA A 13 -24.60 4.25 21.78
C ALA A 13 -24.55 3.39 20.49
N LEU A 14 -24.46 4.01 19.32
CA LEU A 14 -23.20 4.46 18.69
C LEU A 14 -22.06 3.45 18.86
N VAL A 15 -21.30 3.28 17.78
CA VAL A 15 -20.03 2.54 17.69
C VAL A 15 -20.13 1.05 17.30
N ILE A 16 -20.74 0.75 16.15
CA ILE A 16 -20.24 -0.33 15.27
C ILE A 16 -20.19 0.18 13.82
N THR A 17 -19.58 1.33 13.62
CA THR A 17 -19.28 1.89 12.29
C THR A 17 -17.82 2.35 12.18
N GLY A 18 -16.98 1.99 13.15
CA GLY A 18 -15.56 2.36 13.18
C GLY A 18 -14.59 1.28 12.68
N ALA A 19 -14.95 0.00 12.77
CA ALA A 19 -13.99 -1.09 12.51
C ALA A 19 -13.88 -1.50 11.03
N LEU A 20 -14.86 -1.13 10.18
CA LEU A 20 -14.83 -1.44 8.74
C LEU A 20 -14.12 -0.38 7.89
N LEU A 21 -13.87 0.82 8.44
CA LEU A 21 -13.18 1.89 7.70
C LEU A 21 -11.65 1.77 7.76
N THR A 22 -11.08 1.02 8.71
CA THR A 22 -9.63 0.83 8.81
C THR A 22 -9.09 -0.28 7.89
N LEU A 23 -9.93 -1.21 7.41
CA LEU A 23 -9.49 -2.21 6.41
C LEU A 23 -9.38 -1.62 4.99
N CYS A 24 -10.23 -0.65 4.64
CA CYS A 24 -10.17 0.04 3.34
C CYS A 24 -9.26 1.28 3.33
N ALA A 25 -8.95 1.87 4.49
CA ALA A 25 -7.99 2.97 4.56
C ALA A 25 -6.56 2.55 4.13
N GLY A 26 -6.22 1.26 4.21
CA GLY A 26 -4.97 0.72 3.65
C GLY A 26 -4.92 0.72 2.11
N LEU A 27 -6.07 0.83 1.44
CA LEU A 27 -6.17 0.89 -0.03
C LEU A 27 -6.18 2.32 -0.56
N ALA A 28 -6.72 3.29 0.20
CA ALA A 28 -6.75 4.69 -0.20
C ALA A 28 -5.48 5.48 0.20
N HIS A 29 -4.67 4.99 1.15
CA HIS A 29 -3.39 5.64 1.53
C HIS A 29 -2.15 5.03 0.86
N ALA A 30 -2.32 4.13 -0.12
CA ALA A 30 -1.21 3.58 -0.88
C ALA A 30 -0.75 4.47 -2.07
N GLU A 31 -1.32 5.67 -2.25
CA GLU A 31 -0.88 6.63 -3.27
C GLU A 31 0.19 7.62 -2.78
N GLU A 32 0.47 7.71 -1.48
CA GLU A 32 1.40 8.72 -0.92
C GLU A 32 2.89 8.31 -0.94
N SER A 33 3.24 7.21 -1.61
CA SER A 33 4.56 6.59 -1.43
C SER A 33 5.56 6.79 -2.59
N TRP A 34 5.17 7.41 -3.72
CA TRP A 34 5.93 7.27 -4.98
C TRP A 34 6.27 8.56 -5.72
N GLY A 35 6.00 9.71 -5.11
CA GLY A 35 6.42 11.02 -5.59
C GLY A 35 6.17 11.99 -4.45
N GLY A 36 7.16 12.80 -4.11
CA GLY A 36 6.93 13.86 -3.12
C GLY A 36 5.68 14.67 -3.51
N ARG A 37 5.01 15.27 -2.51
CA ARG A 37 3.81 16.12 -2.64
C ARG A 37 3.89 17.25 -3.70
N ASP A 38 5.05 17.42 -4.34
CA ASP A 38 5.39 18.41 -5.34
C ASP A 38 5.24 17.83 -6.77
N PRO A 39 4.24 18.29 -7.55
CA PRO A 39 4.02 17.86 -8.93
C PRO A 39 5.25 18.05 -9.83
N GLN A 40 6.04 19.11 -9.61
CA GLN A 40 7.20 19.42 -10.46
C GLN A 40 8.31 18.38 -10.27
N ARG A 41 8.50 17.87 -9.05
CA ARG A 41 9.44 16.78 -8.77
C ARG A 41 9.02 15.47 -9.40
N ARG A 42 7.71 15.19 -9.39
CA ARG A 42 7.17 13.99 -10.02
C ARG A 42 7.40 14.05 -11.53
N ASP A 43 7.11 15.18 -12.16
CA ASP A 43 7.28 15.35 -13.61
C ASP A 43 8.75 15.27 -14.02
N ALA A 44 9.66 15.87 -13.24
CA ALA A 44 11.10 15.75 -13.49
C ALA A 44 11.60 14.30 -13.39
N MET A 45 11.13 13.54 -12.40
CA MET A 45 11.45 12.12 -12.26
C MET A 45 10.88 11.27 -13.40
N LEU A 46 9.64 11.55 -13.84
CA LEU A 46 9.03 10.89 -14.98
C LEU A 46 9.80 11.14 -16.27
N ARG A 47 10.27 12.38 -16.49
CA ARG A 47 11.13 12.73 -17.63
C ARG A 47 12.48 12.00 -17.57
N GLU A 48 13.17 12.04 -16.43
CA GLU A 48 14.46 11.35 -16.24
C GLU A 48 14.32 9.84 -16.50
N ARG A 49 13.19 9.25 -16.07
CA ARG A 49 12.88 7.85 -16.34
C ARG A 49 12.61 7.58 -17.82
N ALA A 50 11.83 8.44 -18.50
CA ALA A 50 11.56 8.30 -19.91
C ALA A 50 12.85 8.39 -20.75
N GLU A 51 13.76 9.29 -20.38
CA GLU A 51 15.09 9.41 -20.99
C GLU A 51 15.97 8.19 -20.73
N ALA A 52 15.94 7.62 -19.51
CA ALA A 52 16.67 6.38 -19.23
C ALA A 52 16.11 5.19 -20.02
N MET A 53 14.77 5.10 -20.14
CA MET A 53 14.09 4.07 -20.93
C MET A 53 14.35 4.19 -22.43
N SER A 54 14.56 5.41 -22.96
CA SER A 54 14.85 5.60 -24.40
C SER A 54 16.25 5.13 -24.79
N ARG A 55 17.18 5.05 -23.82
CA ARG A 55 18.54 4.50 -24.02
C ARG A 55 18.57 2.98 -24.07
N LEU A 56 17.51 2.31 -23.65
CA LEU A 56 17.41 0.85 -23.71
C LEU A 56 17.10 0.39 -25.14
N SER A 57 17.76 -0.68 -25.57
CA SER A 57 17.39 -1.39 -26.80
C SER A 57 15.97 -1.95 -26.73
N SER A 58 15.36 -2.24 -27.87
CA SER A 58 14.02 -2.85 -27.91
C SER A 58 13.94 -4.18 -27.14
N ARG A 59 15.01 -5.01 -27.20
CA ARG A 59 15.09 -6.25 -26.43
C ARG A 59 15.14 -5.97 -24.92
N GLN A 60 15.99 -5.05 -24.48
CA GLN A 60 16.05 -4.67 -23.06
C GLN A 60 14.73 -4.11 -22.53
N ARG A 61 14.00 -3.34 -23.33
CA ARG A 61 12.66 -2.86 -22.95
C ARG A 61 11.67 -4.01 -22.79
N GLN A 62 11.69 -4.99 -23.69
CA GLN A 62 10.84 -6.19 -23.58
C GLN A 62 11.18 -6.98 -22.31
N ASP A 63 12.47 -7.20 -22.04
CA ASP A 63 12.93 -7.91 -20.84
C ASP A 63 12.53 -7.17 -19.56
N TYR A 64 12.65 -5.83 -19.56
CA TYR A 64 12.23 -4.98 -18.46
C TYR A 64 10.72 -5.12 -18.16
N PHE A 65 9.86 -5.00 -19.18
CA PHE A 65 8.41 -5.12 -19.00
C PHE A 65 7.96 -6.56 -18.72
N ALA A 66 8.69 -7.57 -19.20
CA ALA A 66 8.44 -8.96 -18.82
C ALA A 66 8.75 -9.19 -17.33
N ALA A 67 9.90 -8.68 -16.86
CA ALA A 67 10.26 -8.76 -15.46
C ALA A 67 9.30 -7.98 -14.56
N LEU A 68 8.87 -6.78 -14.98
CA LEU A 68 7.89 -5.98 -14.23
C LEU A 68 6.54 -6.72 -14.09
N ARG A 69 6.02 -7.29 -15.18
CA ARG A 69 4.79 -8.10 -15.14
C ARG A 69 4.93 -9.33 -14.24
N SER A 70 6.10 -9.95 -14.22
CA SER A 70 6.37 -11.09 -13.33
C SER A 70 6.31 -10.69 -11.85
N ILE A 71 6.83 -9.51 -11.48
CA ILE A 71 6.70 -8.95 -10.13
C ILE A 71 5.21 -8.71 -9.80
N GLU A 72 4.48 -8.03 -10.68
CA GLU A 72 3.05 -7.73 -10.49
C GLU A 72 2.20 -8.99 -10.32
N GLN A 73 2.48 -10.06 -11.07
CA GLN A 73 1.79 -11.34 -10.94
C GLN A 73 2.04 -11.99 -9.57
N ARG A 74 3.29 -12.01 -9.10
CA ARG A 74 3.63 -12.53 -7.76
C ARG A 74 3.01 -11.70 -6.66
N GLU A 75 3.00 -10.38 -6.79
CA GLU A 75 2.33 -9.50 -5.84
C GLU A 75 0.84 -9.77 -5.77
N SER A 76 0.20 -10.00 -6.92
CA SER A 76 -1.22 -10.32 -6.96
C SER A 76 -1.53 -11.65 -6.28
N SER A 77 -0.73 -12.70 -6.51
CA SER A 77 -0.93 -13.98 -5.85
C SER A 77 -0.68 -13.89 -4.34
N ALA A 78 0.41 -13.22 -3.93
CA ALA A 78 0.74 -13.03 -2.51
C ALA A 78 -0.36 -12.26 -1.77
N ARG A 79 -0.98 -11.28 -2.43
CA ARG A 79 -2.09 -10.52 -1.85
C ARG A 79 -3.35 -11.37 -1.67
N LEU A 80 -3.67 -12.24 -2.61
CA LEU A 80 -4.78 -13.19 -2.46
C LEU A 80 -4.52 -14.14 -1.30
N ASP A 81 -3.31 -14.69 -1.20
CA ASP A 81 -2.92 -15.57 -0.09
C ASP A 81 -3.04 -14.86 1.27
N GLN A 82 -2.63 -13.59 1.37
CA GLN A 82 -2.79 -12.78 2.57
C GLN A 82 -4.25 -12.60 2.96
N LEU A 83 -5.13 -12.34 1.99
CA LEU A 83 -6.57 -12.19 2.25
C LEU A 83 -7.18 -13.50 2.74
N THR A 84 -6.86 -14.62 2.10
CA THR A 84 -7.32 -15.94 2.52
C THR A 84 -6.77 -16.34 3.90
N GLN A 85 -5.55 -15.92 4.25
CA GLN A 85 -5.00 -16.11 5.59
C GLN A 85 -5.70 -15.24 6.63
N ALA A 86 -5.99 -13.97 6.29
CA ALA A 86 -6.71 -13.06 7.16
C ALA A 86 -8.13 -13.55 7.46
N GLU A 87 -8.85 -14.01 6.43
CA GLU A 87 -10.18 -14.60 6.56
C GLU A 87 -10.16 -15.78 7.53
N ARG A 88 -9.28 -16.77 7.31
CA ARG A 88 -9.13 -17.93 8.19
C ARG A 88 -8.72 -17.57 9.63
N CYS A 89 -7.98 -16.48 9.82
CA CYS A 89 -7.63 -16.01 11.16
C CYS A 89 -8.86 -15.45 11.87
N LEU A 90 -9.64 -14.61 11.17
CA LEU A 90 -10.85 -14.00 11.69
C LEU A 90 -11.96 -15.02 11.95
N GLU A 91 -12.11 -16.04 11.10
CA GLU A 91 -13.07 -17.15 11.31
C GLU A 91 -12.84 -17.89 12.62
N LYS A 92 -11.57 -18.04 13.04
CA LYS A 92 -11.18 -18.75 14.26
C LYS A 92 -11.09 -17.85 15.48
N ALA A 93 -11.16 -16.54 15.31
CA ALA A 93 -10.96 -15.58 16.38
C ALA A 93 -12.19 -15.51 17.30
N SER A 94 -12.09 -16.12 18.48
CA SER A 94 -13.13 -15.99 19.52
C SER A 94 -12.85 -14.80 20.43
N GLY A 95 -13.43 -13.64 20.09
CA GLY A 95 -13.39 -12.43 20.91
C GLY A 95 -12.34 -11.39 20.50
N VAL A 96 -12.46 -10.20 21.09
CA VAL A 96 -11.68 -8.99 20.72
C VAL A 96 -10.15 -9.21 20.74
N PRO A 97 -9.55 -9.86 21.76
CA PRO A 97 -8.09 -10.06 21.79
C PRO A 97 -7.56 -10.96 20.65
N ALA A 98 -8.36 -11.94 20.22
CA ALA A 98 -8.00 -12.82 19.10
C ALA A 98 -8.03 -12.05 17.77
N VAL A 99 -9.04 -11.19 17.58
CA VAL A 99 -9.15 -10.31 16.40
C VAL A 99 -7.98 -9.32 16.32
N GLU A 100 -7.60 -8.69 17.44
CA GLU A 100 -6.45 -7.78 17.50
C GLU A 100 -5.12 -8.49 17.15
N THR A 101 -5.01 -9.77 17.50
CA THR A 101 -3.84 -10.59 17.15
C THR A 101 -3.81 -10.88 15.65
N CYS A 102 -4.95 -11.24 15.05
CA CYS A 102 -5.07 -11.40 13.60
C CYS A 102 -4.73 -10.10 12.85
N GLN A 103 -5.22 -8.95 13.34
CA GLN A 103 -4.95 -7.66 12.74
C GLN A 103 -3.45 -7.30 12.77
N ARG A 104 -2.78 -7.50 13.90
CA ARG A 104 -1.32 -7.27 14.01
C ARG A 104 -0.53 -8.16 13.06
N SER A 105 -0.88 -9.44 12.98
CA SER A 105 -0.25 -10.36 12.03
C SER A 105 -0.41 -9.88 10.58
N LEU A 106 -1.60 -9.44 10.18
CA LEU A 106 -1.83 -8.91 8.84
C LEU A 106 -1.03 -7.63 8.57
N GLN A 107 -0.90 -6.74 9.57
CA GLN A 107 -0.08 -5.54 9.45
C GLN A 107 1.40 -5.87 9.23
N ASP A 108 1.94 -6.84 9.97
CA ASP A 108 3.32 -7.28 9.81
C ASP A 108 3.57 -7.91 8.45
N GLN A 109 2.65 -8.77 7.99
CA GLN A 109 2.70 -9.37 6.66
C GLN A 109 2.66 -8.31 5.55
N ASN A 110 1.79 -7.30 5.66
CA ASN A 110 1.72 -6.19 4.72
C ASN A 110 3.01 -5.38 4.70
N ARG A 111 3.61 -5.13 5.87
CA ARG A 111 4.89 -4.43 5.97
C ARG A 111 6.01 -5.21 5.28
N GLN A 112 6.08 -6.53 5.51
CA GLN A 112 7.07 -7.39 4.87
C GLN A 112 6.90 -7.42 3.35
N LEU A 113 5.67 -7.59 2.86
CA LEU A 113 5.38 -7.59 1.42
C LEU A 113 5.79 -6.26 0.76
N ARG A 114 5.51 -5.12 1.42
CA ARG A 114 5.94 -3.80 0.93
C ARG A 114 7.46 -3.69 0.82
N LEU A 115 8.20 -4.21 1.80
CA LEU A 115 9.67 -4.18 1.79
C LEU A 115 10.24 -5.05 0.67
N GLN A 116 9.68 -6.25 0.48
CA GLN A 116 10.07 -7.18 -0.59
C GLN A 116 9.82 -6.55 -1.97
N ARG A 117 8.62 -6.02 -2.21
CA ARG A 117 8.26 -5.27 -3.42
C ARG A 117 9.26 -4.15 -3.72
N MET A 118 9.67 -3.41 -2.68
CA MET A 118 10.65 -2.34 -2.83
C MET A 118 12.05 -2.81 -3.17
N ALA A 119 12.47 -3.95 -2.62
CA ALA A 119 13.73 -4.56 -2.98
C ALA A 119 13.71 -5.05 -4.43
N GLU A 120 12.66 -5.76 -4.85
CA GLU A 120 12.52 -6.29 -6.21
C GLU A 120 12.49 -5.18 -7.27
N LEU A 121 11.71 -4.12 -7.04
CA LEU A 121 11.65 -2.99 -7.97
C LEU A 121 12.98 -2.23 -8.04
N ARG A 122 13.70 -2.10 -6.93
CA ARG A 122 15.02 -1.46 -6.90
C ARG A 122 16.07 -2.30 -7.64
N ASP A 123 16.06 -3.61 -7.43
CA ASP A 123 16.94 -4.53 -8.15
C ASP A 123 16.67 -4.46 -9.66
N LEU A 124 15.39 -4.52 -10.05
CA LEU A 124 15.00 -4.37 -11.45
C LEU A 124 15.48 -3.04 -12.03
N GLN A 125 15.32 -1.94 -11.30
CA GLN A 125 15.85 -0.64 -11.74
C GLN A 125 17.37 -0.66 -11.91
N GLY A 126 18.10 -1.23 -10.95
CA GLY A 126 19.56 -1.35 -11.01
C GLY A 126 20.04 -2.14 -12.22
N ARG A 127 19.39 -3.27 -12.52
CA ARG A 127 19.70 -4.13 -13.68
C ARG A 127 19.56 -3.42 -15.02
N PHE A 128 18.65 -2.46 -15.13
CA PHE A 128 18.40 -1.69 -16.36
C PHE A 128 18.93 -0.25 -16.29
N GLY A 129 19.70 0.12 -15.27
CA GLY A 129 20.27 1.46 -15.12
C GLY A 129 19.21 2.57 -15.01
N LEU A 130 18.00 2.24 -14.55
CA LEU A 130 16.90 3.20 -14.43
C LEU A 130 17.03 4.00 -13.13
N PRO A 131 16.69 5.30 -13.14
CA PRO A 131 16.68 6.10 -11.94
C PRO A 131 15.74 5.50 -10.90
N GLY A 132 16.23 5.38 -9.67
CA GLY A 132 15.45 4.91 -8.54
C GLY A 132 14.31 5.88 -8.20
N TRP A 133 13.22 5.37 -7.63
CA TRP A 133 12.09 6.20 -7.15
C TRP A 133 12.41 7.02 -5.89
N GLN A 134 13.67 7.06 -5.47
CA GLN A 134 14.07 7.82 -4.29
C GLN A 134 14.10 9.30 -4.65
N PRO A 135 13.56 10.18 -3.80
CA PRO A 135 13.74 11.61 -3.99
C PRO A 135 15.24 11.88 -4.05
N ARG A 136 15.70 12.40 -5.20
CA ARG A 136 17.08 12.83 -5.42
C ARG A 136 17.46 13.72 -4.25
N GLN A 137 18.31 13.22 -3.34
CA GLN A 137 18.87 14.05 -2.29
C GLN A 137 19.53 15.24 -2.98
N ARG A 138 19.20 16.45 -2.52
CA ARG A 138 19.73 17.70 -3.06
C ARG A 138 21.24 17.52 -3.22
N ARG A 139 21.75 17.73 -4.43
CA ARG A 139 23.17 18.08 -4.60
C ARG A 139 23.41 19.32 -3.75
N GLN A 140 23.96 19.13 -2.56
CA GLN A 140 24.72 20.17 -1.89
C GLN A 140 26.09 20.17 -2.57
N GLY A 141 26.28 21.09 -3.51
CA GLY A 141 27.59 21.57 -3.95
C GLY A 141 27.46 23.10 -3.91
N ALA A 142 28.08 23.76 -2.95
CA ALA A 142 29.50 24.14 -2.95
C ALA A 142 29.74 25.26 -3.97
#